data_AF-P24805-F1
#
_entry.id   AF-P24805-F1
#
_cell.length_a   1.000
_cell.length_b   1.000
_cell.length_c   1.000
_cell.angle_alpha   90.00
_cell.angle_beta   90.00
_cell.angle_gamma   90.00
#
_symmetry.space_group_name_H-M   'P 1'
#
loop_
_entity.id
_entity.type
_entity.pdbx_description
1 polymer ?
#
loop_
_entity_poly.entity_id
_entity_poly.type
_entity_poly.pdbx_seq_one_letter_code
_entity_poly.pdbx_strand_id
1 'polypeptide(L)'
;MLAVFEQSIGRPPPELSLPQAGIQKKEAKTREEIAESFKTWKQDSTFYHLFNGNFMAFSHGNENPLQPRSIVVMDDVFCIFSGALDNTFDLRKHYGLSRQATEAMIMVEAYKVLRDRAPYPPDQVIKELEGKFAFILFDSKASTLFLAR
;
A
#
# COMPACT_ATOMS: atom_id res chain seq x y z
N MET A 1 -1.06 -6.82 6.19
CA MET A 1 -1.41 -6.36 4.82
C MET A 1 -0.71 -7.27 3.83
N LEU A 2 -1.34 -7.50 2.69
CA LEU A 2 -0.83 -8.28 1.57
C LEU A 2 -1.30 -7.58 0.30
N ALA A 3 -0.46 -7.54 -0.72
CA ALA A 3 -0.89 -7.14 -2.04
C ALA A 3 -0.16 -7.98 -3.08
N VAL A 4 -0.89 -8.47 -4.07
CA VAL A 4 -0.40 -9.36 -5.11
C VAL A 4 -0.78 -8.77 -6.45
N PHE A 5 0.24 -8.48 -7.24
CA PHE A 5 0.11 -7.86 -8.54
C PHE A 5 0.91 -8.63 -9.58
N GLU A 6 0.47 -8.55 -10.82
CA GLU A 6 1.22 -8.99 -11.98
C GLU A 6 2.54 -8.21 -12.14
N GLN A 7 3.52 -8.86 -12.77
CA GLN A 7 4.87 -8.32 -12.98
C GLN A 7 4.89 -7.05 -13.84
N SER A 8 3.86 -6.82 -14.66
CA SER A 8 3.75 -5.62 -15.48
C SER A 8 3.54 -4.34 -14.64
N ILE A 9 2.91 -4.47 -13.45
CA ILE A 9 2.63 -3.38 -12.51
C ILE A 9 3.84 -3.13 -11.58
N GLY A 10 4.35 -4.21 -10.97
CA GLY A 10 5.47 -4.14 -10.04
C GLY A 10 6.73 -4.74 -10.66
N ARG A 11 7.77 -3.93 -10.86
CA ARG A 11 9.10 -4.40 -11.25
C ARG A 11 9.99 -4.52 -10.01
N PRO A 12 10.02 -5.67 -9.32
CA PRO A 12 10.96 -5.84 -8.21
C PRO A 12 12.41 -5.75 -8.73
N PRO A 13 13.35 -5.23 -7.93
CA PRO A 13 14.78 -5.31 -8.23
C PRO A 13 15.15 -6.77 -8.55
N PRO A 14 15.97 -7.03 -9.59
CA PRO A 14 16.35 -8.38 -9.98
C PRO A 14 17.04 -9.16 -8.85
N GLU A 15 17.67 -8.46 -7.90
CA GLU A 15 18.33 -9.01 -6.71
C GLU A 15 17.35 -9.66 -5.72
N LEU A 16 16.06 -9.27 -5.74
CA LEU A 16 15.02 -9.91 -4.92
C LEU A 16 14.47 -11.20 -5.56
N SER A 17 14.86 -11.52 -6.79
CA SER A 17 14.53 -12.84 -7.36
C SER A 17 15.33 -13.92 -6.61
N LEU A 18 14.64 -14.97 -6.15
CA LEU A 18 15.32 -16.10 -5.50
C LEU A 18 16.37 -16.66 -6.46
N PRO A 19 17.63 -16.87 -6.03
CA PRO A 19 18.66 -17.44 -6.88
C PRO A 19 18.19 -18.81 -7.37
N GLN A 20 18.08 -18.95 -8.69
CA GLN A 20 17.55 -20.13 -9.39
C GLN A 20 18.41 -21.40 -9.23
N ALA A 21 19.48 -21.35 -8.43
CA ALA A 21 20.46 -22.42 -8.31
C ALA A 21 20.07 -23.42 -7.20
N GLY A 22 19.44 -24.52 -7.59
CA GLY A 22 19.58 -25.81 -6.89
C GLY A 22 18.53 -26.19 -5.83
N ILE A 23 17.62 -25.29 -5.44
CA ILE A 23 16.46 -25.69 -4.61
C ILE A 23 15.40 -26.24 -5.56
N GLN A 24 15.01 -27.50 -5.39
CA GLN A 24 13.86 -28.10 -6.09
C GLN A 24 12.73 -27.07 -6.10
N LYS A 25 12.36 -26.57 -7.29
CA LYS A 25 11.25 -25.63 -7.45
C LYS A 25 10.03 -26.28 -6.82
N LYS A 26 9.69 -25.95 -5.57
CA LYS A 26 8.29 -25.96 -5.19
C LYS A 26 7.62 -25.04 -6.20
N GLU A 27 6.62 -25.55 -6.90
CA GLU A 27 5.84 -24.76 -7.83
C GLU A 27 5.45 -23.45 -7.12
N ALA A 28 5.70 -22.32 -7.79
CA ALA A 28 5.35 -21.04 -7.22
C ALA A 28 3.84 -21.04 -6.99
N LYS A 29 3.42 -20.71 -5.76
CA LYS A 29 2.00 -20.64 -5.44
C LYS A 29 1.31 -19.69 -6.40
N THR A 30 0.19 -20.14 -6.94
CA THR A 30 -0.75 -19.30 -7.67
C THR A 30 -1.26 -18.17 -6.76
N ARG A 31 -1.72 -17.08 -7.37
CA ARG A 31 -2.30 -15.95 -6.63
C ARG A 31 -3.52 -16.39 -5.81
N GLU A 32 -4.29 -17.37 -6.30
CA GLU A 32 -5.43 -17.97 -5.60
C GLU A 32 -4.97 -18.72 -4.35
N GLU A 33 -3.91 -19.54 -4.44
CA GLU A 33 -3.33 -20.25 -3.29
C GLU A 33 -2.71 -19.28 -2.26
N ILE A 34 -2.12 -18.17 -2.72
CA ILE A 34 -1.61 -17.11 -1.83
C ILE A 34 -2.78 -16.45 -1.09
N ALA A 35 -3.86 -16.13 -1.80
CA ALA A 35 -5.07 -15.55 -1.20
C ALA A 35 -5.69 -16.50 -0.17
N GLU A 36 -5.81 -17.79 -0.48
CA GLU A 36 -6.35 -18.82 0.43
C GLU A 36 -5.44 -19.01 1.65
N SER A 37 -4.12 -19.05 1.46
CA SER A 37 -3.15 -19.10 2.57
C SER A 37 -3.32 -17.91 3.50
N PHE A 38 -3.52 -16.70 2.95
CA PHE A 38 -3.72 -15.49 3.74
C PHE A 38 -5.07 -15.49 4.46
N LYS A 39 -6.17 -15.90 3.81
CA LYS A 39 -7.50 -16.07 4.43
C LYS A 39 -7.47 -17.06 5.59
N THR A 40 -6.80 -18.20 5.40
CA THR A 40 -6.68 -19.23 6.44
C THR A 40 -5.91 -18.72 7.64
N TRP A 41 -4.83 -17.95 7.41
CA TRP A 41 -4.03 -17.36 8.48
C TRP A 41 -4.74 -16.18 9.18
N LYS A 42 -5.49 -15.37 8.43
CA LYS A 42 -6.22 -14.19 8.89
C LYS A 42 -7.68 -14.33 8.49
N GLN A 43 -8.44 -15.07 9.28
CA GLN A 43 -9.85 -15.37 8.98
C GLN A 43 -10.75 -14.13 8.90
N ASP A 44 -10.35 -13.04 9.56
CA ASP A 44 -11.01 -11.74 9.55
C ASP A 44 -10.49 -10.80 8.43
N SER A 45 -9.78 -11.35 7.44
CA SER A 45 -9.21 -10.52 6.38
C SER A 45 -10.22 -10.06 5.35
N THR A 46 -10.10 -8.79 4.99
CA THR A 46 -10.85 -8.15 3.91
C THR A 46 -10.00 -8.12 2.66
N PHE A 47 -10.59 -8.49 1.53
CA PHE A 47 -9.96 -8.52 0.21
C PHE A 47 -10.58 -7.50 -0.73
N TYR A 48 -9.74 -6.81 -1.48
CA TYR A 48 -10.09 -5.96 -2.61
C TYR A 48 -9.57 -6.65 -3.86
N HIS A 49 -10.50 -7.20 -4.65
CA HIS A 49 -10.18 -7.77 -5.94
C HIS A 49 -10.11 -6.66 -6.98
N LEU A 50 -8.99 -6.61 -7.69
CA LEU A 50 -8.67 -5.62 -8.71
C LEU A 50 -8.68 -6.29 -10.09
N PHE A 51 -8.47 -5.50 -11.15
CA PHE A 51 -8.39 -6.01 -12.51
C PHE A 51 -7.28 -7.05 -12.68
N ASN A 52 -7.43 -7.92 -13.68
CA ASN A 52 -6.50 -9.01 -14.01
C ASN A 52 -6.22 -9.98 -12.85
N GLY A 53 -7.12 -10.07 -11.86
CA GLY A 53 -6.99 -10.93 -10.68
C GLY A 53 -5.91 -10.48 -9.70
N ASN A 54 -5.41 -9.26 -9.84
CA ASN A 54 -4.63 -8.59 -8.82
C ASN A 54 -5.50 -8.39 -7.57
N PHE A 55 -4.91 -8.35 -6.38
CA PHE A 55 -5.68 -8.09 -5.17
C PHE A 55 -4.86 -7.45 -4.06
N MET A 56 -5.56 -6.75 -3.18
CA MET A 56 -5.04 -6.23 -1.92
C MET A 56 -5.84 -6.83 -0.77
N ALA A 57 -5.19 -7.18 0.33
CA ALA A 57 -5.83 -7.77 1.49
C ALA A 57 -5.26 -7.23 2.79
N PHE A 58 -6.12 -7.06 3.79
CA PHE A 58 -5.73 -6.63 5.12
C PHE A 58 -6.63 -7.28 6.18
N SER A 59 -6.21 -7.23 7.44
CA SER A 59 -6.94 -7.80 8.58
C SER A 59 -6.68 -6.93 9.81
N HIS A 60 -7.67 -6.79 10.68
CA HIS A 60 -7.53 -6.10 11.97
C HIS A 60 -7.09 -7.07 13.09
N GLY A 61 -7.04 -8.36 12.82
CA GLY A 61 -6.61 -9.39 13.74
C GLY A 61 -5.17 -9.19 14.21
N ASN A 62 -4.99 -9.18 15.54
CA ASN A 62 -3.73 -8.88 16.23
C ASN A 62 -3.14 -7.53 15.80
N GLU A 63 -3.98 -6.53 15.56
CA GLU A 63 -3.55 -5.16 15.33
C GLU A 63 -2.89 -4.59 16.59
N ASN A 64 -1.72 -4.00 16.41
CA ASN A 64 -1.04 -3.28 17.48
C ASN A 64 -1.74 -1.92 17.61
N PRO A 65 -2.26 -1.54 18.80
CA PRO A 65 -2.87 -0.24 19.01
C PRO A 65 -1.96 0.95 18.67
N LEU A 66 -0.63 0.76 18.74
CA LEU A 66 0.37 1.77 18.36
C LEU A 66 0.62 1.83 16.85
N GLN A 67 0.13 0.84 16.08
CA GLN A 67 0.26 0.79 14.63
C GLN A 67 -1.07 0.39 13.99
N PRO A 68 -2.08 1.26 14.08
CA PRO A 68 -3.38 0.98 13.53
C PRO A 68 -3.30 0.81 12.01
N ARG A 69 -4.16 -0.04 11.45
CA ARG A 69 -4.31 -0.29 10.03
C ARG A 69 -5.60 0.33 9.56
N SER A 70 -5.50 1.12 8.51
CA SER A 70 -6.65 1.72 7.85
C SER A 70 -6.58 1.48 6.36
N ILE A 71 -7.75 1.57 5.71
CA ILE A 71 -7.85 1.50 4.26
C ILE A 71 -8.70 2.66 3.76
N VAL A 72 -8.31 3.20 2.62
CA VAL A 72 -9.13 4.15 1.88
C VAL A 72 -9.10 3.81 0.39
N VAL A 73 -10.20 4.11 -0.29
CA VAL A 73 -10.28 4.12 -1.75
C VAL A 73 -10.79 5.51 -2.16
N MET A 74 -9.99 6.25 -2.91
CA MET A 74 -10.30 7.60 -3.39
C MET A 74 -9.85 7.74 -4.83
N ASP A 75 -10.73 8.22 -5.72
CA ASP A 75 -10.42 8.50 -7.13
C ASP A 75 -9.77 7.33 -7.89
N ASP A 76 -10.18 6.10 -7.54
CA ASP A 76 -9.66 4.82 -8.04
C ASP A 76 -8.21 4.49 -7.59
N VAL A 77 -7.76 5.16 -6.52
CA VAL A 77 -6.52 4.88 -5.79
C VAL A 77 -6.86 4.15 -4.48
N PHE A 78 -6.29 2.97 -4.31
CA PHE A 78 -6.47 2.10 -3.15
C PHE A 78 -5.25 2.22 -2.24
N CYS A 79 -5.45 2.51 -0.95
CA CYS A 79 -4.34 2.62 0.00
C CYS A 79 -4.65 1.84 1.27
N ILE A 80 -3.79 0.86 1.60
CA ILE A 80 -3.72 0.26 2.94
C ILE A 80 -2.59 0.96 3.68
N PHE A 81 -2.93 1.64 4.76
CA PHE A 81 -1.98 2.29 5.66
C PHE A 81 -1.87 1.51 6.97
N SER A 82 -0.69 1.51 7.58
CA SER A 82 -0.43 0.94 8.90
C SER A 82 0.53 1.82 9.66
N GLY A 83 0.25 2.13 10.93
CA GLY A 83 1.11 3.00 11.72
C GLY A 83 0.47 4.34 12.03
N ALA A 84 1.31 5.33 12.30
CA ALA A 84 0.89 6.70 12.58
C ALA A 84 1.87 7.69 11.96
N LEU A 85 1.32 8.81 11.48
CA LEU A 85 2.07 10.00 11.12
C LEU A 85 2.10 10.94 12.33
N ASP A 86 3.26 11.47 12.69
CA ASP A 86 3.44 12.34 13.85
C ASP A 86 3.00 13.79 13.56
N ASN A 87 3.01 14.19 12.29
CA ASN A 87 2.72 15.55 11.83
C ASN A 87 1.45 15.67 10.98
N THR A 88 0.42 14.84 11.27
CA THR A 88 -0.84 14.83 10.50
C THR A 88 -1.56 16.18 10.43
N PHE A 89 -1.44 17.03 11.46
CA PHE A 89 -2.06 18.36 11.45
C PHE A 89 -1.50 19.23 10.33
N ASP A 90 -0.17 19.29 10.22
CA ASP A 90 0.51 20.08 9.20
C ASP A 90 0.25 19.50 7.81
N LEU A 91 0.30 18.18 7.65
CA LEU A 91 -0.01 17.51 6.39
C LEU A 91 -1.46 17.76 5.92
N ARG A 92 -2.46 17.70 6.82
CA ARG A 92 -3.84 18.02 6.46
C ARG A 92 -3.98 19.46 5.99
N LYS A 93 -3.32 20.40 6.67
CA LYS A 93 -3.31 21.81 6.27
C LYS A 93 -2.61 21.99 4.92
N HIS A 94 -1.46 21.34 4.72
CA HIS A 94 -0.66 21.41 3.50
C HIS A 94 -1.46 20.93 2.28
N TYR A 95 -2.14 19.79 2.42
CA TYR A 95 -2.95 19.20 1.34
C TYR A 95 -4.40 19.69 1.29
N GLY A 96 -4.78 20.69 2.09
CA GLY A 96 -6.15 21.24 2.10
C GLY A 96 -7.23 20.22 2.53
N LEU A 97 -6.87 19.23 3.33
CA LEU A 97 -7.75 18.16 3.78
C LEU A 97 -8.55 18.56 5.03
N SER A 98 -9.71 17.91 5.22
CA SER A 98 -10.53 18.13 6.41
C SER A 98 -9.82 17.65 7.69
N ARG A 99 -10.24 18.17 8.85
CA ARG A 99 -9.72 17.73 10.16
C ARG A 99 -9.94 16.24 10.45
N GLN A 100 -10.89 15.61 9.75
CA GLN A 100 -11.23 14.19 9.91
C GLN A 100 -10.47 13.30 8.92
N ALA A 101 -9.68 13.86 8.01
CA ALA A 101 -8.95 13.07 7.02
C ALA A 101 -7.96 12.12 7.72
N THR A 102 -7.99 10.84 7.35
CA THR A 102 -7.11 9.82 7.94
C THR A 102 -5.73 9.88 7.31
N GLU A 103 -4.75 9.23 7.93
CA GLU A 103 -3.40 9.06 7.39
C GLU A 103 -3.43 8.40 6.01
N ALA A 104 -4.31 7.42 5.78
CA ALA A 104 -4.50 6.81 4.47
C ALA A 104 -4.96 7.85 3.41
N MET A 105 -5.85 8.78 3.77
CA MET A 105 -6.28 9.87 2.88
C MET A 105 -5.14 10.85 2.58
N ILE A 106 -4.34 11.19 3.59
CA ILE A 106 -3.12 12.01 3.43
C ILE A 106 -2.17 11.35 2.43
N MET A 107 -1.96 10.03 2.56
CA MET A 107 -1.09 9.30 1.63
C MET A 107 -1.61 9.29 0.19
N VAL A 108 -2.93 9.18 -0.02
CA VAL A 108 -3.50 9.28 -1.37
C VAL A 108 -3.29 10.66 -1.96
N GLU A 109 -3.48 11.72 -1.19
CA GLU A 109 -3.29 13.10 -1.69
C GLU A 109 -1.81 13.41 -1.96
N ALA A 110 -0.91 13.00 -1.06
CA ALA A 110 0.53 13.06 -1.27
C ALA A 110 0.96 12.32 -2.54
N TYR A 111 0.40 11.13 -2.80
CA TYR A 111 0.65 10.38 -4.03
C TYR A 111 0.17 11.13 -5.29
N LYS A 112 -1.03 11.73 -5.25
CA LYS A 112 -1.52 12.52 -6.40
C LYS A 112 -0.61 13.71 -6.71
N VAL A 113 -0.11 14.41 -5.69
CA VAL A 113 0.86 15.50 -5.84
C VAL A 113 2.12 15.01 -6.57
N LEU A 114 2.65 13.84 -6.19
CA LEU A 114 3.80 13.21 -6.85
C LEU A 114 3.49 12.80 -8.30
N ARG A 115 2.33 12.17 -8.52
CA ARG A 115 1.89 11.66 -9.84
C ARG A 115 1.67 12.79 -10.83
N ASP A 116 0.91 13.80 -10.41
CA ASP A 116 0.41 14.87 -11.28
C ASP A 116 1.44 16.01 -11.42
N ARG A 117 2.61 15.90 -10.77
CA ARG A 117 3.65 16.93 -10.72
C ARG A 117 3.04 18.30 -10.40
N ALA A 118 2.18 18.31 -9.37
CA ALA A 118 1.68 19.54 -8.77
C ALA A 118 2.86 20.49 -8.43
N PRO A 119 2.65 21.79 -8.20
CA PRO A 119 3.74 22.77 -8.09
C PRO A 119 4.71 22.57 -6.92
N TYR A 120 4.56 21.47 -6.16
CA TYR A 120 5.39 21.06 -5.04
C TYR A 120 6.54 20.17 -5.52
N PRO A 121 7.80 20.50 -5.16
CA PRO A 121 8.93 19.61 -5.37
C PRO A 121 8.69 18.22 -4.73
N PRO A 122 8.95 17.10 -5.44
CA PRO A 122 8.73 15.75 -4.92
C PRO A 122 9.47 15.45 -3.60
N ASP A 123 10.62 16.07 -3.41
CA ASP A 123 11.42 15.98 -2.18
C ASP A 123 10.71 16.58 -0.97
N GLN A 124 9.82 17.58 -1.15
CA GLN A 124 9.01 18.11 -0.05
C GLN A 124 7.96 17.09 0.41
N VAL A 125 7.27 16.44 -0.53
CA VAL A 125 6.23 15.44 -0.21
C VAL A 125 6.79 14.29 0.62
N ILE A 126 7.95 13.76 0.25
CA ILE A 126 8.54 12.59 0.93
C ILE A 126 9.17 12.99 2.26
N LYS A 127 9.87 14.12 2.31
CA LYS A 127 10.59 14.57 3.51
C LYS A 127 9.65 14.99 4.64
N GLU A 128 8.43 15.41 4.31
CA GLU A 128 7.41 15.82 5.28
C GLU A 128 6.68 14.63 5.90
N LEU A 129 6.90 13.37 5.50
CA LEU A 129 6.26 12.23 6.16
C LEU A 129 7.03 11.84 7.42
N GLU A 130 6.55 12.27 8.59
CA GLU A 130 7.16 11.97 9.88
C GLU A 130 6.35 10.90 10.63
N GLY A 131 7.03 9.93 11.23
CA GLY A 131 6.41 8.93 12.10
C GLY A 131 6.82 7.49 11.79
N LYS A 132 6.07 6.55 12.35
CA LYS A 132 6.28 5.11 12.17
C LYS A 132 5.11 4.52 11.41
N PHE A 133 5.29 4.36 10.11
CA PHE A 133 4.22 3.93 9.22
C PHE A 133 4.72 3.03 8.10
N ALA A 134 3.80 2.30 7.51
CA ALA A 134 3.96 1.53 6.30
C ALA A 134 2.67 1.66 5.48
N PHE A 135 2.77 1.66 4.16
CA PHE A 135 1.58 1.66 3.31
C PHE A 135 1.82 0.91 2.00
N ILE A 136 0.71 0.46 1.42
CA ILE A 136 0.64 -0.04 0.05
C ILE A 136 -0.45 0.78 -0.65
N LEU A 137 -0.06 1.53 -1.65
CA LEU A 137 -0.93 2.32 -2.49
C LEU A 137 -0.89 1.77 -3.93
N PHE A 138 -2.06 1.57 -4.51
CA PHE A 138 -2.25 1.16 -5.90
C PHE A 138 -3.16 2.16 -6.61
N ASP A 139 -2.64 2.82 -7.63
CA ASP A 139 -3.43 3.63 -8.56
C ASP A 139 -3.88 2.73 -9.72
N SER A 140 -5.18 2.48 -9.80
CA SER A 140 -5.74 1.60 -10.83
C SER A 140 -5.78 2.26 -12.21
N LYS A 141 -5.87 3.59 -12.31
CA LYS A 141 -5.83 4.32 -13.59
C LYS A 141 -4.44 4.33 -14.18
N ALA A 142 -3.43 4.63 -13.35
CA ALA A 142 -2.03 4.64 -13.77
C ALA A 142 -1.42 3.23 -13.83
N SER A 143 -2.07 2.23 -13.21
CA SER A 143 -1.52 0.87 -13.01
C SER A 143 -0.16 0.91 -12.30
N THR A 144 -0.03 1.74 -11.27
CA THR A 144 1.23 1.95 -10.54
C THR A 144 1.10 1.61 -9.06
N LEU A 145 2.18 1.08 -8.48
CA LEU A 145 2.33 0.85 -7.05
C LEU A 145 3.23 1.90 -6.42
N PHE A 146 2.83 2.37 -5.24
CA PHE A 146 3.64 3.21 -4.37
C PHE A 146 3.56 2.62 -2.96
N LEU A 147 4.71 2.30 -2.36
CA LEU A 147 4.75 1.60 -1.07
C LEU A 147 5.92 2.09 -0.22
N ALA A 148 5.75 2.05 1.09
CA ALA A 148 6.80 2.33 2.07
C ALA A 148 6.62 1.45 3.33
N ARG A 149 7.69 1.29 4.10
CA ARG A 149 7.72 0.56 5.37
C ARG A 149 8.69 1.19 6.35
#